data_AF-A0A5E4QUH6-F1
#
_entry.id   AF-A0A5E4QUH6-F1
#
_cell.length_a   1.000
_cell.length_b   1.000
_cell.length_c   1.000
_cell.angle_alpha   90.00
_cell.angle_beta   90.00
_cell.angle_gamma   90.00
#
_symmetry.space_group_name_H-M   'P 1'
#
loop_
_entity.id
_entity.type
_entity.pdbx_description
1 polymer ?
#
loop_
_entity_poly.entity_id
_entity_poly.type
_entity_poly.pdbx_seq_one_letter_code
_entity_poly.pdbx_strand_id
1 'polypeptide(L)'
;MEYISPEDTPVTSTRILCCQCAVPIEANPSNMCVACLRAHVDVTDGIPKQATLFFCRGCTYNHQQNGLFVHWNQGNSWLSV
;
A
#
# COMPACT_ATOMS: atom_id res chain seq x y z
N MET A 1 2.87 3.39 -31.86
CA MET A 1 2.55 3.32 -30.43
C MET A 1 1.84 4.61 -30.08
N GLU A 2 0.53 4.63 -30.29
CA GLU A 2 -0.32 5.74 -29.86
C GLU A 2 -0.51 5.59 -28.35
N TYR A 3 -0.10 6.63 -27.61
CA TYR A 3 -0.42 6.74 -26.18
C TYR A 3 -1.88 7.16 -26.08
N ILE A 4 -2.69 6.35 -25.40
CA ILE A 4 -4.00 6.79 -24.91
C ILE A 4 -3.75 7.90 -23.89
N SER A 5 -4.11 9.13 -24.25
CA SER A 5 -4.31 10.21 -23.30
C SER A 5 -5.64 9.94 -22.59
N PRO A 6 -5.71 9.91 -21.25
CA PRO A 6 -6.98 9.76 -20.58
C PRO A 6 -7.86 10.95 -20.98
N GLU A 7 -8.98 10.67 -21.64
CA GLU A 7 -10.03 11.66 -21.83
C GLU A 7 -10.52 12.08 -20.45
N ASP A 8 -10.23 13.34 -20.09
CA ASP A 8 -10.88 14.05 -18.98
C ASP A 8 -12.37 14.14 -19.31
N THR A 9 -13.12 13.07 -18.98
CA THR A 9 -14.56 13.21 -18.76
C THR A 9 -14.72 14.36 -17.77
N PRO A 10 -15.60 15.33 -18.01
CA PRO A 10 -15.84 16.40 -17.05
C PRO A 10 -16.49 15.77 -15.82
N VAL A 11 -15.64 15.31 -14.89
CA VAL A 11 -16.03 15.09 -13.51
C VAL A 11 -16.54 16.43 -13.05
N THR A 12 -17.86 16.53 -12.94
CA THR A 12 -18.49 17.65 -12.27
C THR A 12 -17.99 17.59 -10.83
N SER A 13 -16.92 18.33 -10.60
CA SER A 13 -16.18 18.47 -9.36
C SER A 13 -17.14 19.07 -8.33
N THR A 14 -17.92 18.19 -7.73
CA THR A 14 -18.87 18.53 -6.68
C THR A 14 -18.06 18.66 -5.41
N ARG A 15 -17.99 19.88 -4.90
CA ARG A 15 -17.29 20.16 -3.65
C ARG A 15 -18.20 19.89 -2.48
N ILE A 16 -17.71 19.10 -1.54
CA ILE A 16 -18.39 18.75 -0.29
C ILE A 16 -17.50 19.14 0.89
N LEU A 17 -18.08 19.24 2.09
CA LEU A 17 -17.32 19.55 3.30
C LEU A 17 -16.85 18.25 3.95
N CYS A 18 -15.56 18.20 4.34
CA CYS A 18 -15.01 17.10 5.11
C CYS A 18 -15.81 16.88 6.41
N CYS A 19 -16.21 15.63 6.68
CA CYS A 19 -17.08 15.27 7.79
C CYS A 19 -16.54 15.57 9.20
N GLN A 20 -15.23 15.77 9.35
CA GLN A 20 -14.57 16.04 10.64
C GLN A 20 -14.12 17.49 10.83
N CYS A 21 -13.46 18.09 9.83
CA CYS A 21 -12.85 19.43 9.94
C CYS A 21 -13.53 20.51 9.10
N ALA A 22 -14.60 20.18 8.36
CA ALA A 22 -15.36 21.10 7.52
C ALA A 22 -14.57 21.82 6.41
N VAL A 23 -13.39 21.32 6.05
CA VAL A 23 -12.62 21.84 4.90
C VAL A 23 -13.33 21.45 3.60
N PRO A 24 -13.46 22.36 2.61
CA PRO A 24 -14.02 22.03 1.30
C PRO A 24 -13.07 21.09 0.54
N ILE A 25 -13.60 19.96 0.09
CA ILE A 25 -12.89 18.91 -0.64
C ILE A 25 -13.68 18.47 -1.87
N GLU A 26 -13.00 17.84 -2.83
CA GLU A 26 -13.67 17.10 -3.91
C GLU A 26 -14.40 15.89 -3.34
N ALA A 27 -15.60 15.63 -3.85
CA ALA A 27 -16.42 14.52 -3.38
C ALA A 27 -15.67 13.18 -3.51
N ASN A 28 -15.57 12.48 -2.38
CA ASN A 28 -14.98 11.16 -2.31
C ASN A 28 -15.88 10.21 -1.47
N PRO A 29 -15.77 8.88 -1.64
CA PRO A 29 -16.61 7.92 -0.93
C PRO A 29 -16.49 7.98 0.60
N SER A 30 -15.36 8.47 1.11
CA SER A 30 -15.09 8.59 2.55
C SER A 30 -15.60 9.90 3.15
N ASN A 31 -16.02 10.87 2.32
CA ASN A 31 -16.37 12.24 2.69
C ASN A 31 -15.36 12.89 3.67
N MET A 32 -14.08 12.53 3.55
CA MET A 32 -13.04 12.91 4.51
C MET A 32 -11.80 13.38 3.77
N CYS A 33 -11.18 14.45 4.28
CA CYS A 33 -9.97 15.00 3.70
C CYS A 33 -8.77 14.10 4.02
N VAL A 34 -7.73 14.20 3.21
CA VAL A 34 -6.51 13.37 3.34
C VAL A 34 -5.82 13.56 4.70
N ALA A 35 -5.88 14.77 5.28
CA ALA A 35 -5.29 15.04 6.59
C ALA A 35 -6.04 14.29 7.72
N CYS A 36 -7.37 14.37 7.74
CA CYS A 36 -8.22 13.66 8.67
C CYS A 36 -8.09 12.13 8.51
N LEU A 37 -8.04 11.64 7.28
CA LEU A 37 -7.85 10.21 7.00
C LEU A 37 -6.54 9.69 7.59
N ARG A 38 -5.42 10.41 7.43
CA ARG A 38 -4.12 10.02 8.03
C ARG A 38 -4.10 10.09 9.55
N ALA A 39 -4.86 11.02 10.14
CA ALA A 39 -4.87 11.23 11.59
C ALA A 39 -5.80 10.25 12.32
N HIS A 40 -6.89 9.83 11.69
CA HIS A 40 -7.97 9.08 12.34
C HIS A 40 -8.18 7.67 11.80
N VAL A 41 -7.64 7.32 10.62
CA VAL A 41 -7.76 5.98 10.04
C VAL A 41 -6.40 5.29 10.03
N ASP A 42 -6.24 4.29 10.89
CA ASP A 42 -5.08 3.40 10.85
C ASP A 42 -5.33 2.26 9.85
N VAL A 43 -4.74 2.36 8.66
CA VAL A 43 -4.78 1.30 7.64
C VAL A 43 -3.89 0.10 8.00
N THR A 44 -3.10 0.20 9.07
CA THR A 44 -2.23 -0.87 9.55
C THR A 44 -2.85 -1.69 10.68
N ASP A 45 -4.12 -1.47 10.97
CA ASP A 45 -4.85 -2.30 11.94
C ASP A 45 -4.82 -3.77 11.49
N GLY A 46 -4.43 -4.65 12.41
CA GLY A 46 -4.21 -6.07 12.13
C GLY A 46 -2.89 -6.44 11.41
N ILE A 47 -2.05 -5.48 11.02
CA ILE A 47 -0.73 -5.77 10.42
C ILE A 47 0.33 -5.82 11.53
N PRO A 48 1.00 -6.98 11.75
CA PRO A 48 2.05 -7.08 12.75
C PRO A 48 3.25 -6.19 12.38
N LYS A 49 3.60 -5.25 13.25
CA LYS A 49 4.71 -4.29 13.06
C LYS A 49 6.10 -4.89 13.31
N GLN A 50 6.16 -6.13 13.80
CA GLN A 50 7.39 -6.87 14.08
C GLN A 50 7.29 -8.29 13.53
N ALA A 51 8.36 -8.74 12.88
CA ALA A 51 8.52 -10.11 12.43
C ALA A 51 9.89 -10.64 12.87
N THR A 52 9.92 -11.88 13.35
CA THR A 52 11.18 -12.57 13.69
C THR A 52 11.75 -13.19 12.42
N LEU A 53 12.93 -12.73 12.00
CA LEU A 53 13.68 -13.35 10.92
C LEU A 53 14.60 -14.43 11.49
N PHE A 54 14.36 -15.68 11.09
CA PHE A 54 15.25 -16.79 11.44
C PHE A 54 16.35 -16.92 10.37
N PHE A 55 17.62 -16.83 10.79
CA PHE A 55 18.78 -16.97 9.90
C PHE A 55 19.75 -18.05 10.41
N CYS A 56 20.10 -19.00 9.56
CA CYS A 56 21.09 -20.03 9.83
C CYS A 56 22.50 -19.52 9.49
N ARG A 57 23.47 -19.66 10.41
CA ARG A 57 24.86 -19.20 10.21
C ARG A 57 25.69 -20.15 9.35
N GLY A 58 25.27 -21.41 9.18
CA GLY A 58 25.97 -22.43 8.39
C GLY A 58 25.33 -22.74 7.04
N CYS A 59 24.10 -22.27 6.80
CA CYS A 59 23.42 -22.37 5.50
C CYS A 59 23.23 -20.94 5.01
N THR A 60 23.89 -20.57 3.92
CA THR A 60 23.96 -19.18 3.43
C THR A 60 22.62 -18.53 3.08
N TYR A 61 21.50 -19.27 3.11
CA TYR A 61 20.14 -18.79 3.37
C TYR A 61 19.21 -20.01 3.34
N ASN A 62 18.20 -20.10 4.21
CA ASN A 62 16.94 -20.84 4.00
C ASN A 62 16.00 -20.47 5.15
N HIS A 63 14.99 -19.67 4.85
CA HIS A 63 13.94 -19.30 5.79
C HIS A 63 12.67 -20.08 5.42
N GLN A 64 12.12 -20.83 6.37
CA GLN A 64 10.89 -21.59 6.17
C GLN A 64 9.71 -20.72 6.57
N GLN A 65 8.91 -20.32 5.58
CA GLN A 65 7.52 -19.92 5.80
C GLN A 65 6.67 -20.78 4.87
N ASN A 66 5.75 -21.57 5.44
CA ASN A 66 4.80 -22.41 4.70
C ASN A 66 5.38 -23.44 3.71
N GLY A 67 6.58 -23.97 3.96
CA GLY A 67 7.13 -25.09 3.19
C GLY A 67 7.71 -24.75 1.81
N LEU A 68 7.81 -23.47 1.44
CA LEU A 68 8.53 -23.03 0.23
C LEU A 68 9.91 -22.47 0.58
N PHE A 69 10.92 -22.82 -0.23
CA PHE A 69 12.27 -22.28 -0.15
C PHE A 69 12.33 -20.93 -0.88
N VAL A 70 12.73 -19.86 -0.18
CA VAL A 70 12.97 -18.55 -0.81
C VAL A 70 14.45 -18.21 -0.77
N HIS A 71 15.07 -18.12 -1.96
CA HIS A 71 16.44 -17.63 -2.11
C HIS A 71 16.45 -16.11 -2.19
N TRP A 72 17.05 -15.48 -1.20
CA TRP A 72 17.31 -14.05 -1.24
C TRP A 72 18.69 -13.79 -1.82
N ASN A 73 18.75 -13.58 -3.14
CA ASN A 73 19.98 -13.14 -3.79
C ASN A 73 20.00 -11.62 -3.82
N GLN A 74 20.95 -11.01 -3.11
CA GLN A 74 21.20 -9.56 -3.14
C GLN A 74 21.61 -9.14 -4.55
N GLY A 75 20.64 -8.87 -5.43
CA GLY A 75 20.90 -8.09 -6.64
C GLY A 75 20.24 -8.47 -7.96
N ASN A 76 19.32 -9.44 -8.05
CA ASN A 76 18.54 -9.63 -9.28
C ASN A 76 17.17 -10.27 -9.03
N SER A 77 16.12 -9.62 -9.54
CA SER A 77 14.71 -10.00 -9.37
C SER A 77 14.30 -11.10 -10.36
N TRP A 78 14.61 -12.36 -10.08
CA TRP A 78 13.92 -13.46 -10.76
C TRP A 78 13.65 -14.58 -9.75
N LEU A 79 12.38 -14.68 -9.35
CA LEU A 79 11.82 -15.81 -8.61
C LEU A 79 11.60 -16.95 -9.61
N SER A 80 12.33 -18.05 -9.48
CA SER A 80 11.93 -19.34 -10.05
C SER A 80 11.47 -20.25 -8.91
N VAL A 81 10.25 -20.76 -9.06
CA VAL A 81 9.61 -21.78 -8.22
C VAL A 81 10.52 -22.99 -8.04
#